data_AF-A0A949AMQ2-F1
#
_entry.id   AF-A0A949AMQ2-F1
#
_cell.length_a   1.000
_cell.length_b   1.000
_cell.length_c   1.000
_cell.angle_alpha   90.00
_cell.angle_beta   90.00
_cell.angle_gamma   90.00
#
_symmetry.space_group_name_H-M   'P 1'
#
loop_
_entity.id
_entity.type
_entity.pdbx_description
1 polymer ?
#
loop_
_entity_poly.entity_id
_entity_poly.type
_entity_poly.pdbx_seq_one_letter_code
_entity_poly.pdbx_strand_id
1 'polypeptide(L)'
;MDYRIEQKDIDLLRTAGMNEADLDHSRKVADKALEIARRTGATLDLALVGRGALFHDLGKTATHEISHGRIGAELGAKLGLPQAVTAIMEKHIRGGLTEPEAVELGLPVKDYTLHRLEERIIIYADRLVDIIQDGIVEIREEAEAEARFVEILNGYPKYGKNEITLKRYLGYHEEIQGLIAGRIIDAPRLAGMLAQGGVTLLDVRRKADHQAAPDMIPGAVWRDPEQVAQWAGELPADTAIVIYCLRGGSVS
;
A
#
# COMPACT_ATOMS: atom_id res chain seq x y z
N MET A 1 -0.66 10.76 -12.60
CA MET A 1 0.43 10.02 -13.27
C MET A 1 0.67 8.74 -12.48
N ASP A 2 0.78 7.60 -13.17
CA ASP A 2 1.10 6.32 -12.53
C ASP A 2 2.60 6.30 -12.19
N TYR A 3 2.94 6.54 -10.92
CA TYR A 3 4.34 6.50 -10.47
C TYR A 3 4.84 5.06 -10.48
N ARG A 4 6.09 4.87 -10.91
CA ARG A 4 6.79 3.58 -10.88
C ARG A 4 8.16 3.77 -10.28
N ILE A 5 8.63 2.74 -9.59
CA ILE A 5 9.98 2.73 -9.02
C ILE A 5 11.00 2.86 -10.15
N GLU A 6 11.91 3.82 -10.00
CA GLU A 6 12.94 4.08 -11.00
C GLU A 6 14.17 3.20 -10.75
N GLN A 7 14.75 2.63 -11.82
CA GLN A 7 15.95 1.81 -11.74
C GLN A 7 17.13 2.53 -11.04
N LYS A 8 17.22 3.85 -11.20
CA LYS A 8 18.25 4.68 -10.54
C LYS A 8 18.17 4.62 -9.00
N ASP A 9 16.97 4.51 -8.42
CA ASP A 9 16.81 4.47 -6.96
C ASP A 9 17.24 3.09 -6.42
N ILE A 10 17.02 2.03 -7.18
CA ILE A 10 17.54 0.68 -6.87
C ILE A 10 19.06 0.67 -6.97
N ASP A 11 19.62 1.22 -8.03
CA ASP A 11 21.06 1.26 -8.23
C ASP A 11 21.74 2.09 -7.14
N LEU A 12 21.07 3.12 -6.63
CA LEU A 12 21.50 3.89 -5.46
C LEU A 12 21.58 3.01 -4.20
N LEU A 13 20.56 2.18 -3.91
CA LEU A 13 20.59 1.23 -2.78
C LEU A 13 21.71 0.20 -2.90
N ARG A 14 21.92 -0.35 -4.10
CA ARG A 14 23.04 -1.28 -4.36
C ARG A 14 24.39 -0.60 -4.13
N THR A 15 24.55 0.61 -4.65
CA THR A 15 25.78 1.40 -4.48
C THR A 15 26.02 1.76 -3.02
N ALA A 16 24.96 1.97 -2.24
CA ALA A 16 25.03 2.17 -0.79
C ALA A 16 25.37 0.90 0.00
N GLY A 17 25.48 -0.26 -0.66
CA GLY A 17 25.89 -1.53 -0.04
C GLY A 17 24.75 -2.38 0.50
N MET A 18 23.51 -2.12 0.09
CA MET A 18 22.38 -2.97 0.48
C MET A 18 22.53 -4.36 -0.15
N ASN A 19 22.41 -5.41 0.66
CA ASN A 19 22.46 -6.78 0.16
C ASN A 19 21.20 -7.10 -0.65
N GLU A 20 21.25 -8.15 -1.49
CA GLU A 20 20.13 -8.46 -2.39
C GLU A 20 18.87 -8.91 -1.64
N ALA A 21 18.96 -9.46 -0.43
CA ALA A 21 17.79 -9.86 0.35
C ALA A 21 17.02 -8.64 0.89
N ASP A 22 17.72 -7.66 1.49
CA ASP A 22 17.11 -6.41 1.95
C ASP A 22 16.60 -5.54 0.78
N LEU A 23 17.31 -5.58 -0.36
CA LEU A 23 16.87 -4.89 -1.57
C LEU A 23 15.59 -5.53 -2.16
N ASP A 24 15.52 -6.85 -2.17
CA ASP A 24 14.33 -7.59 -2.61
C ASP A 24 13.14 -7.30 -1.69
N HIS A 25 13.34 -7.34 -0.36
CA HIS A 25 12.34 -6.90 0.63
C HIS A 25 11.84 -5.49 0.32
N SER A 26 12.76 -4.53 0.23
CA SER A 26 12.42 -3.11 0.00
C SER A 26 11.65 -2.88 -1.31
N ARG A 27 11.98 -3.62 -2.38
CA ARG A 27 11.23 -3.58 -3.64
C ARG A 27 9.82 -4.11 -3.48
N LYS A 28 9.65 -5.27 -2.84
CA LYS A 28 8.33 -5.87 -2.57
C LYS A 28 7.46 -4.97 -1.70
N VAL A 29 8.03 -4.33 -0.68
CA VAL A 29 7.33 -3.34 0.15
C VAL A 29 6.89 -2.14 -0.69
N ALA A 30 7.74 -1.62 -1.57
CA ALA A 30 7.40 -0.50 -2.43
C ALA A 30 6.31 -0.84 -3.46
N ASP A 31 6.36 -2.01 -4.07
CA ASP A 31 5.33 -2.48 -4.99
C ASP A 31 3.98 -2.67 -4.27
N LYS A 32 4.00 -3.31 -3.09
CA LYS A 32 2.82 -3.50 -2.23
C LYS A 32 2.23 -2.17 -1.76
N ALA A 33 3.07 -1.23 -1.32
CA ALA A 33 2.63 0.09 -0.87
C ALA A 33 1.95 0.88 -2.00
N LEU A 34 2.51 0.85 -3.21
CA LEU A 34 1.91 1.50 -4.38
C LEU A 34 0.60 0.83 -4.81
N GLU A 35 0.52 -0.49 -4.74
CA GLU A 35 -0.71 -1.25 -5.01
C GLU A 35 -1.83 -0.89 -4.02
N ILE A 36 -1.54 -0.88 -2.72
CA ILE A 36 -2.48 -0.45 -1.67
C ILE A 36 -2.88 1.01 -1.85
N ALA A 37 -1.92 1.91 -2.08
CA ALA A 37 -2.19 3.34 -2.29
C ALA A 37 -3.20 3.58 -3.42
N ARG A 38 -3.04 2.88 -4.54
CA ARG A 38 -3.97 2.97 -5.69
C ARG A 38 -5.39 2.48 -5.34
N ARG A 39 -5.54 1.48 -4.47
CA ARG A 39 -6.84 0.95 -4.03
C ARG A 39 -7.59 1.90 -3.11
N THR A 40 -6.88 2.73 -2.32
CA THR A 40 -7.52 3.63 -1.35
C THR A 40 -8.39 4.71 -2.01
N GLY A 41 -8.08 5.10 -3.25
CA GLY A 41 -8.73 6.23 -3.92
C GLY A 41 -8.42 7.60 -3.31
N ALA A 42 -7.53 7.68 -2.32
CA ALA A 42 -7.09 8.93 -1.72
C ALA A 42 -6.15 9.69 -2.68
N THR A 43 -6.13 11.03 -2.56
CA THR A 43 -5.13 11.85 -3.24
C THR A 43 -3.82 11.74 -2.47
N LEU A 44 -2.86 10.98 -3.03
CA LEU A 44 -1.60 10.65 -2.39
C LEU A 44 -0.41 11.05 -3.27
N ASP A 45 0.70 11.40 -2.63
CA ASP A 45 1.99 11.49 -3.31
C ASP A 45 2.56 10.09 -3.55
N LEU A 46 2.27 9.51 -4.71
CA LEU A 46 2.74 8.16 -5.07
C LEU A 46 4.27 8.07 -5.17
N ALA A 47 4.97 9.18 -5.47
CA ALA A 47 6.43 9.18 -5.47
C ALA A 47 6.98 9.07 -4.04
N LEU A 48 6.35 9.75 -3.07
CA LEU A 48 6.64 9.56 -1.66
C LEU A 48 6.33 8.15 -1.18
N VAL A 49 5.18 7.57 -1.56
CA VAL A 49 4.84 6.18 -1.21
C VAL A 49 5.91 5.21 -1.71
N GLY A 50 6.22 5.26 -3.01
CA GLY A 50 7.18 4.32 -3.61
C GLY A 50 8.61 4.50 -3.09
N ARG A 51 9.12 5.74 -3.02
CA ARG A 51 10.50 5.99 -2.54
C ARG A 51 10.61 5.81 -1.02
N GLY A 52 9.59 6.22 -0.28
CA GLY A 52 9.52 6.03 1.17
C GLY A 52 9.61 4.55 1.54
N ALA A 53 8.81 3.70 0.87
CA ALA A 53 8.88 2.26 1.03
C ALA A 53 10.21 1.66 0.56
N LEU A 54 10.71 2.07 -0.60
CA LEU A 54 11.94 1.51 -1.15
C LEU A 54 13.18 1.79 -0.28
N PHE A 55 13.24 2.96 0.35
CA PHE A 55 14.42 3.36 1.14
C PHE A 55 14.25 3.18 2.65
N HIS A 56 13.09 2.71 3.15
CA HIS A 56 12.79 2.69 4.59
C HIS A 56 13.88 1.98 5.42
N ASP A 57 14.46 0.92 4.84
CA ASP A 57 15.45 0.04 5.45
C ASP A 57 16.91 0.37 5.06
N LEU A 58 17.18 1.52 4.45
CA LEU A 58 18.54 1.91 4.03
C LEU A 58 19.60 1.79 5.14
N GLY A 59 19.21 1.96 6.41
CA GLY A 59 20.10 1.80 7.55
C GLY A 59 20.68 0.39 7.73
N LYS A 60 20.06 -0.65 7.16
CA LYS A 60 20.56 -2.04 7.19
C LYS A 60 21.90 -2.23 6.50
N THR A 61 22.28 -1.29 5.62
CA THR A 61 23.64 -1.19 5.06
C THR A 61 24.72 -0.97 6.11
N ALA A 62 24.36 -0.43 7.28
CA ALA A 62 25.29 -0.12 8.36
C ALA A 62 25.00 -0.93 9.64
N THR A 63 23.73 -1.22 9.96
CA THR A 63 23.36 -1.99 11.15
C THR A 63 21.98 -2.63 11.01
N HIS A 64 21.79 -3.80 11.60
CA HIS A 64 20.48 -4.46 11.69
C HIS A 64 19.78 -4.19 13.04
N GLU A 65 20.40 -3.39 13.91
CA GLU A 65 19.83 -2.98 15.19
C GLU A 65 18.72 -1.95 15.02
N ILE A 66 17.95 -1.69 16.09
CA ILE A 66 16.84 -0.70 16.10
C ILE A 66 17.26 0.70 15.60
N SER A 67 18.54 1.05 15.75
CA SER A 67 19.08 2.32 15.29
C SER A 67 19.16 2.48 13.76
N HIS A 68 18.88 1.43 12.98
CA HIS A 68 18.89 1.50 11.51
C HIS A 68 17.94 2.56 10.95
N GLY A 69 16.80 2.84 11.60
CA GLY A 69 15.91 3.91 11.15
C GLY A 69 16.59 5.29 11.15
N ARG A 70 17.25 5.65 12.27
CA ARG A 70 18.02 6.91 12.41
C ARG A 70 19.22 6.94 11.46
N ILE A 71 20.01 5.86 11.43
CA ILE A 71 21.20 5.77 10.58
C ILE A 71 20.82 5.83 9.10
N GLY A 72 19.74 5.16 8.71
CA GLY A 72 19.17 5.21 7.38
C GLY A 72 18.81 6.63 6.99
N ALA A 73 18.13 7.37 7.85
CA ALA A 73 17.78 8.77 7.58
C ALA A 73 19.02 9.67 7.41
N GLU A 74 20.06 9.50 8.22
CA GLU A 74 21.33 10.21 8.09
C GLU A 74 22.06 9.88 6.78
N LEU A 75 22.07 8.61 6.37
CA LEU A 75 22.62 8.17 5.10
C LEU A 75 21.81 8.73 3.93
N GLY A 76 20.49 8.62 3.99
CA GLY A 76 19.57 9.12 2.97
C GLY A 76 19.72 10.62 2.74
N ALA A 77 19.89 11.40 3.81
CA ALA A 77 20.16 12.83 3.71
C ALA A 77 21.48 13.13 2.98
N LYS A 78 22.55 12.35 3.27
CA LYS A 78 23.84 12.47 2.57
C LYS A 78 23.75 12.09 1.09
N LEU A 79 22.84 11.18 0.74
CA LEU A 79 22.54 10.81 -0.65
C LEU A 79 21.61 11.81 -1.36
N GLY A 80 21.16 12.86 -0.68
CA GLY A 80 20.27 13.88 -1.24
C GLY A 80 18.81 13.45 -1.36
N LEU A 81 18.38 12.44 -0.58
CA LEU A 81 16.97 12.06 -0.54
C LEU A 81 16.12 13.17 0.11
N PRO A 82 14.87 13.37 -0.35
CA PRO A 82 13.97 14.35 0.26
C PRO A 82 13.74 14.07 1.74
N GLN A 83 13.59 15.13 2.55
CA GLN A 83 13.34 15.01 3.99
C GLN A 83 12.13 14.15 4.32
N ALA A 84 11.08 14.18 3.49
CA ALA A 84 9.89 13.35 3.67
C ALA A 84 10.21 11.84 3.57
N VAL A 85 11.14 11.45 2.69
CA VAL A 85 11.59 10.05 2.54
C VAL A 85 12.47 9.65 3.72
N THR A 86 13.42 10.49 4.13
CA THR A 86 14.28 10.19 5.28
C THR A 86 13.49 10.13 6.60
N ALA A 87 12.45 10.94 6.75
CA ALA A 87 11.58 10.89 7.93
C ALA A 87 10.86 9.53 8.06
N ILE A 88 10.46 8.91 6.94
CA ILE A 88 9.85 7.57 6.96
C ILE A 88 10.82 6.52 7.52
N MET A 89 12.12 6.61 7.20
CA MET A 89 13.13 5.72 7.75
C MET A 89 13.20 5.80 9.27
N GLU A 90 13.08 6.99 9.86
CA GLU A 90 13.10 7.10 11.33
C GLU A 90 11.80 6.61 11.95
N LYS A 91 10.67 6.85 11.27
CA LYS A 91 9.33 6.57 11.76
C LYS A 91 8.90 5.12 11.58
N HIS A 92 9.49 4.35 10.66
CA HIS A 92 9.02 2.99 10.42
C HIS A 92 9.30 2.02 11.59
N ILE A 93 10.24 2.36 12.47
CA ILE A 93 10.57 1.58 13.67
C ILE A 93 9.31 1.46 14.54
N ARG A 94 8.86 0.22 14.76
CA ARG A 94 7.60 -0.11 15.46
C ARG A 94 6.36 0.61 14.88
N GLY A 95 6.39 1.00 13.61
CA GLY A 95 5.31 1.73 12.96
C GLY A 95 5.01 3.09 13.59
N GLY A 96 6.05 3.80 14.01
CA GLY A 96 5.99 5.03 14.79
C GLY A 96 6.26 4.76 16.26
N LEU A 97 6.67 5.80 16.99
CA LEU A 97 7.04 5.69 18.40
C LEU A 97 6.41 6.80 19.23
N THR A 98 6.06 6.47 20.46
CA THR A 98 5.83 7.45 21.52
C THR A 98 7.17 7.88 22.13
N GLU A 99 7.18 8.99 22.84
CA GLU A 99 8.37 9.42 23.60
C GLU A 99 8.90 8.36 24.57
N PRO A 100 8.07 7.68 25.40
CA PRO A 100 8.53 6.59 26.25
C PRO A 100 9.21 5.44 25.50
N GLU A 101 8.69 5.06 24.33
CA GLU A 101 9.35 4.02 23.51
C GLU A 101 10.66 4.51 22.90
N ALA A 102 10.74 5.78 22.49
CA ALA A 102 12.01 6.34 22.02
C ALA A 102 13.08 6.28 23.13
N VAL A 103 12.71 6.62 24.37
CA VAL A 103 13.58 6.50 25.54
C VAL A 103 13.96 5.04 25.81
N GLU A 104 12.98 4.12 25.84
CA GLU A 104 13.19 2.67 26.01
C GLU A 104 14.22 2.12 25.00
N LEU A 105 14.14 2.59 23.75
CA LEU A 105 14.97 2.13 22.65
C LEU A 105 16.30 2.87 22.52
N GLY A 106 16.59 3.84 23.40
CA GLY A 106 17.80 4.67 23.32
C GLY A 106 17.85 5.56 22.06
N LEU A 107 16.70 5.89 21.49
CA LEU A 107 16.56 6.77 20.33
C LEU A 107 16.37 8.22 20.78
N PRO A 108 16.73 9.22 19.93
CA PRO A 108 16.46 10.61 20.23
C PRO A 108 14.97 10.86 20.51
N VAL A 109 14.64 11.59 21.56
CA VAL A 109 13.25 11.99 21.85
C VAL A 109 12.80 13.04 20.85
N LYS A 110 11.85 12.68 19.98
CA LYS A 110 11.21 13.54 19.00
C LYS A 110 9.90 12.91 18.54
N ASP A 111 9.20 13.60 17.64
CA ASP A 111 7.95 13.11 17.08
C ASP A 111 8.19 12.04 16.00
N TYR A 112 7.88 10.79 16.33
CA TYR A 112 7.88 9.65 15.40
C TYR A 112 6.47 9.27 14.93
N THR A 113 5.46 10.08 15.22
CA THR A 113 4.08 9.75 14.84
C THR A 113 3.89 9.88 13.32
N LEU A 114 2.99 9.04 12.80
CA LEU A 114 2.68 8.98 11.38
C LEU A 114 1.52 9.95 11.08
N HIS A 115 1.86 11.12 10.57
CA HIS A 115 0.89 12.20 10.29
C HIS A 115 0.25 12.07 8.91
N ARG A 116 0.92 11.35 8.00
CA ARG A 116 0.50 11.21 6.60
C ARG A 116 -0.08 9.83 6.34
N LEU A 117 -1.08 9.76 5.46
CA LEU A 117 -1.61 8.47 5.01
C LEU A 117 -0.56 7.68 4.24
N GLU A 118 0.33 8.35 3.50
CA GLU A 118 1.46 7.72 2.81
C GLU A 118 2.39 6.98 3.79
N GLU A 119 2.71 7.56 4.94
CA GLU A 119 3.54 6.93 5.98
C GLU A 119 2.87 5.64 6.51
N ARG A 120 1.57 5.71 6.77
CA ARG A 120 0.78 4.57 7.29
C ARG A 120 0.65 3.45 6.25
N ILE A 121 0.46 3.79 4.98
CA ILE A 121 0.42 2.82 3.87
C ILE A 121 1.76 2.09 3.74
N ILE A 122 2.89 2.81 3.79
CA ILE A 122 4.23 2.21 3.67
C ILE A 122 4.47 1.20 4.81
N ILE A 123 4.18 1.59 6.04
CA ILE A 123 4.41 0.75 7.22
C ILE A 123 3.46 -0.44 7.27
N TYR A 124 2.21 -0.25 6.83
CA TYR A 124 1.25 -1.34 6.67
C TYR A 124 1.72 -2.35 5.60
N ALA A 125 2.22 -1.86 4.45
CA ALA A 125 2.77 -2.70 3.40
C ALA A 125 4.00 -3.48 3.84
N ASP A 126 4.92 -2.86 4.59
CA ASP A 126 6.08 -3.51 5.17
C ASP A 126 5.68 -4.72 6.04
N ARG A 127 4.71 -4.50 6.94
CA ARG A 127 4.19 -5.57 7.81
C ARG A 127 3.52 -6.70 7.03
N LEU A 128 2.79 -6.40 5.96
CA LEU A 128 2.19 -7.42 5.10
C LEU A 128 3.26 -8.24 4.37
N VAL A 129 4.29 -7.59 3.85
CA VAL A 129 5.38 -8.28 3.15
C VAL A 129 6.14 -9.20 4.09
N ASP A 130 6.40 -8.78 5.33
CA ASP A 130 6.96 -9.65 6.37
C ASP A 130 6.13 -10.93 6.55
N ILE A 131 4.80 -10.80 6.69
CA ILE A 131 3.87 -11.93 6.88
C ILE A 131 3.88 -12.88 5.68
N ILE A 132 3.94 -12.33 4.46
CA ILE A 132 3.89 -13.10 3.22
C ILE A 132 5.19 -13.90 3.02
N GLN A 133 6.34 -13.38 3.46
CA GLN A 133 7.64 -13.89 3.03
C GLN A 133 8.40 -14.71 4.06
N ASP A 134 8.14 -14.50 5.35
CA ASP A 134 8.97 -15.15 6.37
C ASP A 134 8.64 -16.63 6.61
N GLY A 135 7.53 -17.12 6.03
CA GLY A 135 7.10 -18.53 6.10
C GLY A 135 6.56 -18.98 7.46
N ILE A 136 6.31 -18.07 8.41
CA ILE A 136 5.75 -18.40 9.73
C ILE A 136 4.27 -18.73 9.63
N VAL A 137 3.55 -18.00 8.77
CA VAL A 137 2.13 -18.24 8.47
C VAL A 137 2.03 -18.79 7.05
N GLU A 138 1.28 -19.88 6.86
CA GLU A 138 0.97 -20.35 5.52
C GLU A 138 0.04 -19.35 4.83
N ILE A 139 0.55 -18.68 3.81
CA ILE A 139 -0.18 -17.74 2.96
C ILE A 139 -0.15 -18.29 1.53
N ARG A 140 -1.32 -18.60 0.98
CA ARG A 140 -1.42 -19.17 -0.39
C ARG A 140 -1.57 -18.10 -1.45
N GLU A 141 -2.28 -17.02 -1.10
CA GLU A 141 -2.51 -15.86 -1.94
C GLU A 141 -2.25 -14.60 -1.13
N GLU A 142 -1.65 -13.55 -1.70
CA GLU A 142 -1.32 -12.33 -0.95
C GLU A 142 -2.55 -11.68 -0.30
N ALA A 143 -3.73 -11.78 -0.94
CA ALA A 143 -4.98 -11.25 -0.40
C ALA A 143 -5.38 -11.90 0.94
N GLU A 144 -4.92 -13.13 1.21
CA GLU A 144 -5.14 -13.82 2.47
C GLU A 144 -4.43 -13.11 3.64
N ALA A 145 -3.22 -12.59 3.41
CA ALA A 145 -2.47 -11.87 4.44
C ALA A 145 -3.19 -10.59 4.88
N GLU A 146 -3.84 -9.88 3.95
CA GLU A 146 -4.69 -8.73 4.27
C GLU A 146 -5.97 -9.16 5.00
N ALA A 147 -6.68 -10.17 4.49
CA ALA A 147 -7.94 -10.63 5.08
C ALA A 147 -7.77 -11.17 6.51
N ARG A 148 -6.65 -11.83 6.78
CA ARG A 148 -6.32 -12.42 8.08
C ARG A 148 -5.39 -11.54 8.91
N PHE A 149 -5.14 -10.29 8.51
CA PHE A 149 -4.14 -9.44 9.16
C PHE A 149 -4.35 -9.32 10.67
N VAL A 150 -5.59 -9.06 11.10
CA VAL A 150 -5.96 -8.96 12.52
C VAL A 150 -5.74 -10.27 13.26
N GLU A 151 -6.16 -11.40 12.69
CA GLU A 151 -5.96 -12.75 13.26
C GLU A 151 -4.46 -13.02 13.44
N ILE A 152 -3.68 -12.78 12.39
CA ILE A 152 -2.23 -13.04 12.35
C ILE A 152 -1.50 -12.18 13.38
N LEU A 153 -1.78 -10.88 13.44
CA LEU A 153 -1.09 -10.00 14.38
C LEU A 153 -1.41 -10.32 15.85
N ASN A 154 -2.62 -10.80 16.15
CA ASN A 154 -3.00 -11.26 17.49
C ASN A 154 -2.43 -12.65 17.82
N GLY A 155 -2.32 -13.54 16.83
CA GLY A 155 -1.83 -14.91 17.01
C GLY A 155 -0.30 -15.04 17.06
N TYR A 156 0.42 -14.10 16.44
CA TYR A 156 1.87 -14.19 16.27
C TYR A 156 2.56 -12.92 16.81
N PRO A 157 3.06 -12.94 18.07
CA PRO A 157 3.66 -11.77 18.74
C PRO A 157 4.79 -11.10 17.96
N LYS A 158 5.50 -11.83 17.08
CA LYS A 158 6.55 -11.30 16.20
C LYS A 158 6.08 -10.10 15.37
N TYR A 159 4.82 -10.12 14.91
CA TYR A 159 4.27 -9.07 14.05
C TYR A 159 3.72 -7.89 14.85
N GLY A 160 3.10 -8.14 15.99
CA GLY A 160 2.62 -7.09 16.89
C GLY A 160 3.73 -6.36 17.66
N LYS A 161 4.88 -7.01 17.88
CA LYS A 161 6.04 -6.56 18.69
C LYS A 161 5.70 -6.36 20.17
N ASN A 162 4.77 -5.46 20.49
CA ASN A 162 4.22 -5.18 21.82
C ASN A 162 2.79 -4.65 21.69
N GLU A 163 2.08 -4.46 22.81
CA GLU A 163 0.66 -4.06 22.80
C GLU A 163 0.40 -2.71 22.10
N ILE A 164 1.27 -1.72 22.33
CA ILE A 164 1.11 -0.38 21.76
C ILE A 164 1.33 -0.40 20.25
N THR A 165 2.36 -1.10 19.80
CA THR A 165 2.71 -1.28 18.38
C THR A 165 1.64 -2.09 17.65
N LEU A 166 1.15 -3.16 18.26
CA LEU A 166 0.04 -3.95 17.76
C LEU A 166 -1.19 -3.07 17.52
N LYS A 167 -1.58 -2.26 18.51
CA LYS A 167 -2.73 -1.35 18.38
C LYS A 167 -2.57 -0.37 17.21
N ARG A 168 -1.35 0.15 16.97
CA ARG A 168 -1.07 1.01 15.81
C ARG A 168 -1.29 0.27 14.50
N TYR A 169 -0.69 -0.90 14.34
CA TYR A 169 -0.83 -1.69 13.10
C TYR A 169 -2.29 -2.06 12.82
N LEU A 170 -3.05 -2.45 13.84
CA LEU A 170 -4.49 -2.71 13.69
C LEU A 170 -5.26 -1.45 13.27
N GLY A 171 -4.92 -0.29 13.83
CA GLY A 171 -5.51 0.99 13.43
C GLY A 171 -5.18 1.38 11.98
N TYR A 172 -3.95 1.15 11.51
CA TYR A 172 -3.57 1.39 10.11
C TYR A 172 -4.32 0.46 9.17
N HIS A 173 -4.44 -0.82 9.53
CA HIS A 173 -5.23 -1.78 8.79
C HIS A 173 -6.69 -1.34 8.68
N GLU A 174 -7.33 -0.96 9.79
CA GLU A 174 -8.72 -0.50 9.80
C GLU A 174 -8.93 0.76 8.94
N GLU A 175 -8.07 1.77 9.07
CA GLU A 175 -8.13 2.99 8.26
C GLU A 175 -8.02 2.68 6.75
N ILE A 176 -7.00 1.90 6.38
CA ILE A 176 -6.71 1.59 4.97
C ILE A 176 -7.81 0.70 4.38
N GLN A 177 -8.25 -0.34 5.09
CA GLN A 177 -9.35 -1.20 4.61
C GLN A 177 -10.67 -0.43 4.56
N GLY A 178 -10.93 0.51 5.48
CA GLY A 178 -12.10 1.38 5.43
C GLY A 178 -12.15 2.25 4.16
N LEU A 179 -11.01 2.83 3.77
CA LEU A 179 -10.87 3.59 2.52
C LEU A 179 -11.13 2.70 1.29
N ILE A 180 -10.55 1.50 1.27
CA ILE A 180 -10.72 0.54 0.17
C ILE A 180 -12.17 0.04 0.09
N ALA A 181 -12.77 -0.35 1.21
CA ALA A 181 -14.15 -0.83 1.26
C ALA A 181 -15.15 0.24 0.82
N GLY A 182 -14.91 1.52 1.13
CA GLY A 182 -15.73 2.64 0.67
C GLY A 182 -15.85 2.74 -0.85
N ARG A 183 -14.85 2.21 -1.59
CA ARG A 183 -14.77 2.16 -3.04
C ARG A 183 -15.45 0.92 -3.66
N ILE A 184 -15.64 -0.14 -2.88
CA ILE A 184 -16.33 -1.35 -3.33
C ILE A 184 -17.84 -1.09 -3.23
N ILE A 185 -18.55 -1.46 -4.29
CA ILE A 185 -20.00 -1.31 -4.40
C ILE A 185 -20.58 -2.72 -4.49
N ASP A 186 -21.36 -3.11 -3.50
CA ASP A 186 -22.11 -4.36 -3.53
C ASP A 186 -23.38 -4.22 -4.40
N ALA A 187 -24.02 -5.34 -4.71
CA ALA A 187 -25.21 -5.34 -5.57
C ALA A 187 -26.36 -4.47 -5.01
N PRO A 188 -26.69 -4.51 -3.70
CA PRO A 188 -27.71 -3.63 -3.14
C PRO A 188 -27.39 -2.13 -3.29
N ARG A 189 -26.16 -1.72 -3.00
CA ARG A 189 -25.72 -0.33 -3.17
C ARG A 189 -25.77 0.10 -4.63
N LEU A 190 -25.31 -0.75 -5.55
CA LEU A 190 -25.40 -0.48 -6.99
C LEU A 190 -26.86 -0.29 -7.43
N ALA A 191 -27.77 -1.18 -7.01
CA ALA A 191 -29.19 -1.05 -7.35
C ALA A 191 -29.79 0.28 -6.85
N GLY A 192 -29.44 0.70 -5.63
CA GLY A 192 -29.85 1.99 -5.10
C GLY A 192 -29.30 3.18 -5.89
N MET A 193 -28.03 3.11 -6.30
CA MET A 193 -27.40 4.15 -7.12
C MET A 193 -28.04 4.23 -8.52
N LEU A 194 -28.33 3.10 -9.16
CA LEU A 194 -29.01 3.04 -10.46
C LEU A 194 -30.44 3.61 -10.37
N ALA A 195 -31.16 3.34 -9.28
CA ALA A 195 -32.50 3.88 -9.06
C ALA A 195 -32.53 5.40 -8.87
N GLN A 196 -31.46 5.99 -8.31
CA GLN A 196 -31.32 7.44 -8.13
C GLN A 196 -30.87 8.16 -9.41
N GLY A 197 -30.28 7.43 -10.37
CA GLY A 197 -29.68 7.99 -11.57
C GLY A 197 -28.32 8.64 -11.31
N GLY A 198 -27.72 9.26 -12.33
CA GLY A 198 -26.43 9.94 -12.20
C GLY A 198 -25.21 9.00 -12.10
N VAL A 199 -25.37 7.75 -12.54
CA VAL A 199 -24.31 6.75 -12.61
C VAL A 199 -24.04 6.36 -14.05
N THR A 200 -22.78 6.39 -14.43
CA THR A 200 -22.28 5.70 -15.63
C THR A 200 -21.78 4.33 -15.23
N LEU A 201 -22.49 3.28 -15.65
CA LEU A 201 -22.12 1.89 -15.36
C LEU A 201 -21.31 1.30 -16.52
N LEU A 202 -20.09 0.84 -16.24
CA LEU A 202 -19.22 0.24 -17.25
C LEU A 202 -18.97 -1.23 -16.95
N ASP A 203 -19.13 -2.04 -17.98
CA ASP A 203 -18.64 -3.41 -18.01
C ASP A 203 -17.21 -3.41 -18.54
N VAL A 204 -16.25 -3.80 -17.70
CA VAL A 204 -14.84 -3.91 -18.08
C VAL A 204 -14.35 -5.36 -17.99
N ARG A 205 -15.24 -6.34 -18.21
CA ARG A 205 -14.82 -7.73 -18.43
C ARG A 205 -13.89 -7.81 -19.64
N ARG A 206 -12.90 -8.70 -19.58
CA ARG A 206 -12.01 -9.01 -20.73
C ARG A 206 -12.88 -9.40 -21.92
N LYS A 207 -12.42 -9.10 -23.14
CA LYS A 207 -13.17 -9.38 -24.37
C LYS A 207 -13.67 -10.83 -24.46
N ALA A 208 -12.84 -11.80 -24.09
CA ALA A 208 -13.21 -13.21 -24.07
C ALA A 208 -14.35 -13.52 -23.06
N ASP A 209 -14.29 -12.95 -21.86
CA ASP A 209 -15.31 -13.16 -20.82
C ASP A 209 -16.64 -12.50 -21.20
N HIS A 210 -16.60 -11.30 -21.77
CA HIS A 210 -17.79 -10.60 -22.27
C HIS A 210 -18.44 -11.35 -23.44
N GLN A 211 -17.64 -11.90 -24.36
CA GLN A 211 -18.14 -12.69 -25.48
C GLN A 211 -18.75 -14.03 -25.02
N ALA A 212 -18.16 -14.67 -24.01
CA ALA A 212 -18.67 -15.93 -23.45
C ALA A 212 -19.98 -15.75 -22.66
N ALA A 213 -20.17 -14.60 -22.02
CA ALA A 213 -21.38 -14.25 -21.28
C ALA A 213 -21.85 -12.83 -21.66
N PRO A 214 -22.59 -12.65 -22.76
CA PRO A 214 -22.92 -11.33 -23.29
C PRO A 214 -23.91 -10.54 -22.43
N ASP A 215 -24.59 -11.19 -21.49
CA ASP A 215 -25.51 -10.55 -20.56
C ASP A 215 -24.79 -9.48 -19.72
N MET A 216 -25.42 -8.32 -19.57
CA MET A 216 -24.91 -7.16 -18.84
C MET A 216 -25.96 -6.65 -17.85
N ILE A 217 -25.49 -5.93 -16.84
CA ILE A 217 -26.38 -5.18 -15.95
C ILE A 217 -27.12 -4.13 -16.81
N PRO A 218 -28.45 -3.99 -16.71
CA PRO A 218 -29.20 -3.01 -17.50
C PRO A 218 -28.61 -1.60 -17.38
N GLY A 219 -28.40 -0.94 -18.53
CA GLY A 219 -27.78 0.39 -18.60
C GLY A 219 -26.25 0.40 -18.60
N ALA A 220 -25.60 -0.75 -18.45
CA ALA A 220 -24.15 -0.84 -18.57
C ALA A 220 -23.66 -0.69 -20.01
N VAL A 221 -22.48 -0.09 -20.17
CA VAL A 221 -21.77 0.00 -21.45
C VAL A 221 -20.47 -0.80 -21.34
N TRP A 222 -20.27 -1.75 -22.25
CA TRP A 222 -19.00 -2.46 -22.32
C TRP A 222 -17.89 -1.57 -22.89
N ARG A 223 -16.74 -1.62 -22.21
CA ARG A 223 -15.50 -0.94 -22.60
C ARG A 223 -14.35 -1.92 -22.43
N ASP A 224 -13.54 -2.05 -23.47
CA ASP A 224 -12.40 -2.97 -23.47
C ASP A 224 -11.35 -2.51 -22.44
N PRO A 225 -11.08 -3.29 -21.36
CA PRO A 225 -10.11 -2.91 -20.34
C PRO A 225 -8.67 -2.79 -20.88
N GLU A 226 -8.34 -3.41 -22.01
CA GLU A 226 -7.01 -3.30 -22.62
C GLU A 226 -6.82 -1.95 -23.35
N GLN A 227 -7.90 -1.20 -23.55
CA GLN A 227 -7.90 0.04 -24.33
C GLN A 227 -8.32 1.27 -23.49
N VAL A 228 -8.16 1.22 -22.17
CA VAL A 228 -8.54 2.30 -21.22
C VAL A 228 -8.05 3.68 -21.68
N ALA A 229 -6.80 3.77 -22.16
CA ALA A 229 -6.22 5.03 -22.62
C ALA A 229 -6.99 5.68 -23.79
N GLN A 230 -7.74 4.89 -24.58
CA GLN A 230 -8.49 5.37 -25.73
C GLN A 230 -9.86 5.94 -25.33
N TRP A 231 -10.55 5.32 -24.38
CA TRP A 231 -11.94 5.67 -24.05
C TRP A 231 -12.12 6.36 -22.69
N ALA A 232 -11.14 6.34 -21.80
CA ALA A 232 -11.28 6.94 -20.46
C ALA A 232 -11.53 8.46 -20.52
N GLY A 233 -11.00 9.14 -21.54
CA GLY A 233 -11.23 10.58 -21.76
C GLY A 233 -12.64 10.92 -22.26
N GLU A 234 -13.41 9.94 -22.70
CA GLU A 234 -14.80 10.12 -23.15
C GLU A 234 -15.81 10.07 -21.99
N LEU A 235 -15.35 9.69 -20.79
CA LEU A 235 -16.25 9.47 -19.65
C LEU A 235 -16.76 10.81 -19.10
N PRO A 236 -18.06 10.90 -18.76
CA PRO A 236 -18.64 12.09 -18.16
C PRO A 236 -18.00 12.40 -16.80
N ALA A 237 -17.45 13.60 -16.67
CA ALA A 237 -16.75 14.05 -15.46
C ALA A 237 -17.69 14.37 -14.28
N ASP A 238 -18.99 14.54 -14.55
CA ASP A 238 -20.03 14.98 -13.62
C ASP A 238 -20.92 13.85 -13.10
N THR A 239 -20.66 12.60 -13.50
CA THR A 239 -21.40 11.43 -13.01
C THR A 239 -20.52 10.49 -12.21
N ALA A 240 -21.12 9.74 -11.30
CA ALA A 240 -20.41 8.66 -10.63
C ALA A 240 -20.14 7.53 -11.63
N ILE A 241 -18.87 7.15 -11.81
CA ILE A 241 -18.49 6.04 -12.68
C ILE A 241 -18.38 4.78 -11.82
N VAL A 242 -19.20 3.78 -12.13
CA VAL A 242 -19.12 2.45 -11.50
C VAL A 242 -18.64 1.47 -12.54
N ILE A 243 -17.59 0.73 -12.21
CA ILE A 243 -17.01 -0.31 -13.06
C ILE A 243 -17.25 -1.68 -12.42
N TYR A 244 -17.63 -2.66 -13.23
CA TYR A 244 -17.66 -4.06 -12.80
C TYR A 244 -16.86 -4.93 -13.77
N CYS A 245 -16.22 -5.96 -13.23
CA CYS A 245 -15.58 -7.03 -14.00
C CYS A 245 -16.13 -8.38 -13.53
N LEU A 246 -15.56 -9.48 -14.03
CA LEU A 246 -16.00 -10.83 -13.66
C LEU A 246 -15.84 -11.12 -12.16
N ARG A 247 -14.80 -10.57 -11.50
CA ARG A 247 -14.42 -10.92 -10.12
C ARG A 247 -14.61 -9.80 -9.10
N GLY A 248 -14.66 -8.54 -9.52
CA GLY A 248 -14.76 -7.37 -8.65
C GLY A 248 -13.51 -7.15 -7.80
N GLY A 249 -12.80 -6.02 -7.99
CA GLY A 249 -11.74 -5.60 -7.08
C GLY A 249 -10.29 -5.84 -7.50
N SER A 250 -10.05 -6.61 -8.56
CA SER A 250 -8.75 -6.67 -9.23
C SER A 250 -8.96 -6.49 -10.72
N VAL A 251 -8.42 -5.39 -11.24
CA VAL A 251 -8.37 -5.15 -12.68
C VAL A 251 -7.58 -6.31 -13.28
N SER A 252 -8.23 -6.97 -14.24
CA SER A 252 -7.66 -8.00 -15.10
C SER A 252 -6.34 -7.61 -15.73
#